data_AF-A0A924IDC6-F1
#
_entry.id   AF-A0A924IDC6-F1
#
_cell.length_a   1.000
_cell.length_b   1.000
_cell.length_c   1.000
_cell.angle_alpha   90.00
_cell.angle_beta   90.00
_cell.angle_gamma   90.00
#
_symmetry.space_group_name_H-M   'P 1'
#
loop_
_entity.id
_entity.type
_entity.pdbx_description
1 polymer ?
#
loop_
_entity_poly.entity_id
_entity_poly.type
_entity_poly.pdbx_seq_one_letter_code
_entity_poly.pdbx_strand_id
1 'polypeptide(L)'
;MNSKKIDILNIGLIFISLLLAFKLPFELFLFSYAVLGPLHYLTEINWLRDRSYFIKDRKWVWMFITVALIISVPQLAKMPVLGAYAKKTGMSDIAAFISRYHNIMLLLLLLFAVGLVYFKKNRHVLLSFFVSIIAAVLILKYLSFTMIVVAVFLPTIIHVYLFTLLFMLFGALTNKSKPGIAASVFLLLCPLIIFIGKIDATSYVISDYTMSSFDASSFKIVNAAIARILSPVKNEGFQLLSPAGLRIQVFLAFCYTYHYLNWFSKTTVIGWNKILSAKKITIILMIWITSIFLYWYNYKVGFTVLFFLSMIHVVLEFPLNVISIKGILSKLRKPGPGLPENGINQEQKNRHSLS
;
A
#
# COMPACT_ATOMS: atom_id res chain seq x y z
N MET A 1 -10.61 -16.89 16.71
CA MET A 1 -9.59 -17.89 16.30
C MET A 1 -8.31 -17.66 17.11
N ASN A 2 -7.60 -18.73 17.46
CA ASN A 2 -6.23 -18.63 18.00
C ASN A 2 -5.30 -18.05 16.91
N SER A 3 -4.31 -17.22 17.26
CA SER A 3 -3.34 -16.61 16.34
C SER A 3 -2.72 -17.62 15.38
N LYS A 4 -2.40 -18.83 15.87
CA LYS A 4 -1.88 -19.94 15.03
C LYS A 4 -2.80 -20.33 13.88
N LYS A 5 -4.13 -20.34 14.08
CA LYS A 5 -5.08 -20.72 13.01
C LYS A 5 -5.11 -19.66 11.90
N ILE A 6 -4.90 -18.40 12.25
CA ILE A 6 -4.89 -17.27 11.30
C ILE A 6 -3.59 -17.28 10.50
N ASP A 7 -2.47 -17.61 11.14
CA ASP A 7 -1.20 -17.76 10.45
C ASP A 7 -1.22 -18.93 9.44
N ILE A 8 -1.85 -20.05 9.79
CA ILE A 8 -2.08 -21.17 8.85
C ILE A 8 -3.02 -20.74 7.71
N LEU A 9 -4.10 -20.03 8.03
CA LEU A 9 -4.98 -19.45 7.02
C LEU A 9 -4.19 -18.54 6.05
N ASN A 10 -3.29 -17.71 6.56
CA ASN A 10 -2.46 -16.83 5.73
C ASN A 10 -1.56 -17.61 4.77
N ILE A 11 -0.98 -18.75 5.16
CA ILE A 11 -0.25 -19.63 4.23
C ILE A 11 -1.17 -20.08 3.08
N GLY A 12 -2.39 -20.53 3.41
CA GLY A 12 -3.39 -20.90 2.41
C GLY A 12 -3.78 -19.74 1.49
N LEU A 13 -3.95 -18.54 2.04
CA LEU A 13 -4.28 -17.33 1.27
C LEU A 13 -3.13 -16.91 0.34
N ILE A 14 -1.86 -17.04 0.75
CA ILE A 14 -0.71 -16.81 -0.13
C ILE A 14 -0.78 -17.79 -1.30
N PHE A 15 -0.96 -19.08 -1.01
CA PHE A 15 -1.01 -20.12 -2.03
C PHE A 15 -2.17 -19.91 -3.03
N ILE A 16 -3.39 -19.65 -2.54
CA ILE A 16 -4.55 -19.41 -3.39
C ILE A 16 -4.36 -18.14 -4.24
N SER A 17 -3.86 -17.06 -3.64
CA SER A 17 -3.56 -15.82 -4.37
C SER A 17 -2.56 -16.07 -5.50
N LEU A 18 -1.53 -16.87 -5.24
CA LEU A 18 -0.51 -17.22 -6.22
C LEU A 18 -1.08 -18.06 -7.36
N LEU A 19 -1.86 -19.10 -7.04
CA LEU A 19 -2.52 -19.94 -8.04
C LEU A 19 -3.47 -19.15 -8.94
N LEU A 20 -4.30 -18.29 -8.35
CA LEU A 20 -5.21 -17.44 -9.12
C LEU A 20 -4.46 -16.43 -9.98
N ALA A 21 -3.37 -15.86 -9.47
CA ALA A 21 -2.56 -14.91 -10.21
C ALA A 21 -1.93 -15.53 -11.46
N PHE A 22 -1.48 -16.79 -11.39
CA PHE A 22 -1.00 -17.50 -12.58
C PHE A 22 -2.11 -17.76 -13.60
N LYS A 23 -3.35 -18.01 -13.16
CA LYS A 23 -4.46 -18.36 -14.05
C LYS A 23 -5.06 -17.13 -14.75
N LEU A 24 -5.30 -16.05 -14.02
CA LEU A 24 -6.07 -14.89 -14.49
C LEU A 24 -5.43 -13.57 -14.03
N PRO A 25 -4.20 -13.26 -14.46
CA PRO A 25 -3.40 -12.17 -13.89
C PRO A 25 -3.98 -10.77 -14.11
N PHE A 26 -4.74 -10.54 -15.18
CA PHE A 26 -5.35 -9.24 -15.44
C PHE A 26 -6.68 -9.09 -14.72
N GLU A 27 -7.58 -10.07 -14.87
CA GLU A 27 -8.90 -10.09 -14.25
C GLU A 27 -8.79 -10.10 -12.73
N LEU A 28 -7.88 -10.91 -12.16
CA LEU A 28 -7.66 -10.95 -10.72
C LEU A 28 -7.14 -9.62 -10.18
N PHE A 29 -6.23 -8.96 -10.91
CA PHE A 29 -5.71 -7.66 -10.52
C PHE A 29 -6.81 -6.59 -10.53
N LEU A 30 -7.59 -6.51 -11.62
CA LEU A 30 -8.70 -5.57 -11.74
C LEU A 30 -9.78 -5.84 -10.68
N PHE A 31 -10.13 -7.11 -10.45
CA PHE A 31 -11.06 -7.51 -9.40
C PHE A 31 -10.57 -7.10 -8.02
N SER A 32 -9.31 -7.41 -7.70
CA SER A 32 -8.72 -7.05 -6.41
C SER A 32 -8.73 -5.55 -6.19
N TYR A 33 -8.35 -4.78 -7.21
CA TYR A 33 -8.34 -3.32 -7.11
C TYR A 33 -9.74 -2.72 -7.02
N ALA A 34 -10.69 -3.20 -7.83
CA ALA A 34 -12.03 -2.63 -7.92
C ALA A 34 -12.98 -3.05 -6.80
N VAL A 35 -12.87 -4.31 -6.34
CA VAL A 35 -13.81 -4.91 -5.38
C VAL A 35 -13.20 -4.97 -3.99
N LEU A 36 -12.00 -5.54 -3.85
CA LEU A 36 -11.37 -5.73 -2.53
C LEU A 36 -10.75 -4.43 -2.00
N GLY A 37 -10.15 -3.63 -2.89
CA GLY A 37 -9.48 -2.38 -2.59
C GLY A 37 -10.35 -1.40 -1.78
N PRO A 38 -11.51 -0.94 -2.29
CA PRO A 38 -12.30 0.07 -1.59
C PRO A 38 -12.77 -0.39 -0.21
N LEU A 39 -13.13 -1.68 -0.07
CA LEU A 39 -13.51 -2.25 1.21
C LEU A 39 -12.33 -2.29 2.19
N HIS A 40 -11.15 -2.65 1.71
CA HIS A 40 -9.92 -2.62 2.49
C HIS A 40 -9.61 -1.19 2.96
N TYR A 41 -9.59 -0.20 2.05
CA TYR A 41 -9.27 1.19 2.38
C TYR A 41 -10.21 1.73 3.47
N LEU A 42 -11.52 1.50 3.32
CA LEU A 42 -12.53 1.99 4.26
C LEU A 42 -12.41 1.33 5.64
N THR A 43 -12.18 0.02 5.70
CA THR A 43 -12.05 -0.70 6.97
C THR A 43 -10.73 -0.39 7.67
N GLU A 44 -9.65 -0.25 6.92
CA GLU A 44 -8.33 0.11 7.45
C GLU A 44 -8.27 1.55 7.95
N ILE A 45 -8.75 2.54 7.19
CA ILE A 45 -8.79 3.94 7.63
C ILE A 45 -9.58 4.08 8.94
N ASN A 46 -10.71 3.38 9.05
CA ASN A 46 -11.48 3.37 10.30
C ASN A 46 -10.68 2.78 11.46
N TRP A 47 -9.98 1.66 11.23
CA TRP A 47 -9.13 1.05 12.26
C TRP A 47 -7.94 1.93 12.64
N LEU A 48 -7.27 2.56 11.68
CA LEU A 48 -6.17 3.50 11.91
C LEU A 48 -6.64 4.69 12.78
N ARG A 49 -7.83 5.24 12.50
CA ARG A 49 -8.43 6.31 13.31
C ARG A 49 -8.58 5.90 14.77
N ASP A 50 -9.07 4.69 15.01
CA ASP A 50 -9.29 4.17 16.36
C ASP A 50 -7.94 3.88 17.07
N ARG A 51 -6.86 3.67 16.31
CA ARG A 51 -5.47 3.60 16.81
C ARG A 51 -4.74 4.95 16.83
N SER A 52 -5.44 6.07 16.70
CA SER A 52 -4.84 7.42 16.64
C SER A 52 -3.80 7.58 15.52
N TYR A 53 -3.88 6.78 14.45
CA TYR A 53 -2.91 6.74 13.36
C TYR A 53 -1.47 6.52 13.84
N PHE A 54 -1.30 5.90 15.02
CA PHE A 54 0.00 5.60 15.61
C PHE A 54 0.91 6.83 15.88
N ILE A 55 0.34 8.04 15.91
CA ILE A 55 1.04 9.29 16.21
C ILE A 55 0.47 9.96 17.46
N LYS A 56 1.27 10.83 18.09
CA LYS A 56 0.88 11.52 19.34
C LYS A 56 -0.15 12.62 19.07
N ASP A 57 0.14 13.52 18.13
CA ASP A 57 -0.73 14.64 17.80
C ASP A 57 -1.46 14.34 16.48
N ARG A 58 -2.77 14.11 16.58
CA ARG A 58 -3.62 13.76 15.44
C ARG A 58 -3.83 14.92 14.46
N LYS A 59 -3.46 16.17 14.80
CA LYS A 59 -3.60 17.30 13.89
C LYS A 59 -2.79 17.11 12.60
N TRP A 60 -1.65 16.44 12.70
CA TRP A 60 -0.81 16.13 11.53
C TRP A 60 -1.48 15.19 10.53
N VAL A 61 -2.49 14.42 10.93
CA VAL A 61 -3.29 13.57 10.02
C VAL A 61 -3.95 14.42 8.94
N TRP A 62 -4.43 15.62 9.27
CA TRP A 62 -5.05 16.51 8.30
C TRP A 62 -4.07 16.96 7.22
N MET A 63 -2.79 17.15 7.56
CA MET A 63 -1.76 17.42 6.56
C MET A 63 -1.62 16.23 5.59
N PHE A 64 -1.60 15.00 6.09
CA PHE A 64 -1.49 13.80 5.25
C PHE A 64 -2.71 13.67 4.31
N ILE A 65 -3.92 13.90 4.82
CA ILE A 65 -5.17 13.89 4.04
C ILE A 65 -5.14 14.98 2.96
N THR A 66 -4.76 16.21 3.32
CA THR A 66 -4.69 17.34 2.38
C THR A 66 -3.65 17.09 1.28
N VAL A 67 -2.48 16.58 1.64
CA VAL A 67 -1.44 16.27 0.64
C VAL A 67 -1.88 15.10 -0.26
N ALA A 68 -2.54 14.07 0.27
CA ALA A 68 -3.13 13.00 -0.55
C ALA A 68 -4.21 13.53 -1.51
N LEU A 69 -5.01 14.50 -1.09
CA LEU A 69 -5.99 15.17 -1.96
C LEU A 69 -5.29 15.92 -3.08
N ILE A 70 -4.26 16.72 -2.75
CA ILE A 70 -3.45 17.45 -3.73
C ILE A 70 -2.84 16.49 -4.75
N ILE A 71 -2.18 15.42 -4.31
CA ILE A 71 -1.59 14.39 -5.19
C ILE A 71 -2.61 13.77 -6.14
N SER A 72 -3.90 13.73 -5.76
CA SER A 72 -4.97 13.15 -6.56
C SER A 72 -5.54 14.09 -7.63
N VAL A 73 -5.29 15.40 -7.54
CA VAL A 73 -5.81 16.40 -8.49
C VAL A 73 -5.44 16.13 -9.95
N PRO A 74 -4.18 15.77 -10.31
CA PRO A 74 -3.84 15.50 -11.69
C PRO A 74 -4.60 14.31 -12.28
N GLN A 75 -4.98 13.33 -11.45
CA GLN A 75 -5.78 12.20 -11.89
C GLN A 75 -7.21 12.64 -12.24
N LEU A 76 -7.81 13.53 -11.45
CA LEU A 76 -9.11 14.14 -11.75
C LEU A 76 -9.09 14.92 -13.08
N ALA A 77 -8.00 15.64 -13.35
CA ALA A 77 -7.83 16.39 -14.60
C ALA A 77 -7.78 15.52 -15.87
N LYS A 78 -7.59 14.19 -15.74
CA LYS A 78 -7.64 13.24 -16.87
C LYS A 78 -9.06 12.85 -17.29
N MET A 79 -10.09 13.25 -16.53
CA MET A 79 -11.49 13.03 -16.92
C MET A 79 -11.90 14.00 -18.03
N PRO A 80 -12.72 13.60 -19.02
CA PRO A 80 -13.04 14.46 -20.16
C PRO A 80 -13.63 15.82 -19.77
N VAL A 81 -14.64 15.82 -18.89
CA VAL A 81 -15.34 17.05 -18.45
C VAL A 81 -14.42 17.93 -17.59
N LEU A 82 -13.77 17.34 -16.58
CA LEU A 82 -12.88 18.08 -15.68
C LEU A 82 -11.62 18.58 -16.39
N GLY A 83 -11.08 17.81 -17.35
CA GLY A 83 -9.93 18.19 -18.15
C GLY A 83 -10.23 19.34 -19.10
N ALA A 84 -11.41 19.35 -19.73
CA ALA A 84 -11.86 20.47 -20.54
C ALA A 84 -12.03 21.75 -19.70
N TYR A 85 -12.66 21.63 -18.53
CA TYR A 85 -12.79 22.73 -17.58
C TYR A 85 -11.42 23.23 -17.08
N ALA A 86 -10.50 22.31 -16.75
CA ALA A 86 -9.17 22.64 -16.24
C ALA A 86 -8.32 23.39 -17.28
N LYS A 87 -8.42 23.02 -18.55
CA LYS A 87 -7.77 23.76 -19.66
C LYS A 87 -8.31 25.17 -19.79
N LYS A 88 -9.63 25.36 -19.66
CA LYS A 88 -10.26 26.68 -19.80
C LYS A 88 -9.93 27.65 -18.66
N THR A 89 -9.67 27.12 -17.46
CA THR A 89 -9.51 27.91 -16.22
C THR A 89 -8.06 28.07 -15.75
N GLY A 90 -7.08 27.50 -16.48
CA GLY A 90 -5.67 27.47 -16.05
C GLY A 90 -5.36 26.42 -14.98
N MET A 91 -6.34 25.63 -14.52
CA MET A 91 -6.09 24.52 -13.58
C MET A 91 -5.22 23.41 -14.17
N SER A 92 -5.06 23.34 -15.50
CA SER A 92 -4.11 22.42 -16.14
C SER A 92 -2.67 22.67 -15.72
N ASP A 93 -2.27 23.93 -15.50
CA ASP A 93 -0.92 24.27 -15.07
C ASP A 93 -0.70 23.88 -13.61
N ILE A 94 -1.73 24.04 -12.78
CA ILE A 94 -1.74 23.56 -11.39
C ILE A 94 -1.59 22.04 -11.36
N ALA A 95 -2.36 21.30 -12.17
CA ALA A 95 -2.26 19.85 -12.27
C ALA A 95 -0.88 19.39 -12.77
N ALA A 96 -0.29 20.11 -13.74
CA ALA A 96 1.06 19.83 -14.22
C ALA A 96 2.13 20.11 -13.16
N PHE A 97 1.99 21.21 -12.40
CA PHE A 97 2.85 21.54 -11.26
C PHE A 97 2.78 20.43 -10.20
N ILE A 98 1.58 20.05 -9.76
CA ILE A 98 1.40 18.96 -8.79
C ILE A 98 2.02 17.66 -9.32
N SER A 99 1.81 17.33 -10.60
CA SER A 99 2.38 16.13 -11.22
C SER A 99 3.92 16.13 -11.17
N ARG A 100 4.54 17.30 -11.32
CA ARG A 100 6.00 17.44 -11.23
C ARG A 100 6.54 17.21 -9.81
N TYR A 101 5.79 17.59 -8.79
CA TYR A 101 6.23 17.59 -7.39
C TYR A 101 5.64 16.46 -6.52
N HIS A 102 4.77 15.60 -7.06
CA HIS A 102 4.11 14.53 -6.28
C HIS A 102 5.12 13.59 -5.59
N ASN A 103 6.30 13.37 -6.21
CA ASN A 103 7.36 12.54 -5.64
C ASN A 103 7.92 13.13 -4.35
N ILE A 104 8.18 14.43 -4.36
CA ILE A 104 8.68 15.15 -3.18
C ILE A 104 7.62 15.10 -2.09
N MET A 105 6.35 15.27 -2.43
CA MET A 105 5.24 15.19 -1.48
C MET A 105 5.14 13.81 -0.82
N LEU A 106 5.18 12.72 -1.60
CA LEU A 106 5.11 11.35 -1.07
C LEU A 106 6.32 11.01 -0.18
N LEU A 107 7.54 11.35 -0.63
CA LEU A 107 8.75 11.09 0.15
C LEU A 107 8.77 11.93 1.44
N LEU A 108 8.32 13.18 1.37
CA LEU A 108 8.15 14.04 2.54
C LEU A 108 7.23 13.40 3.58
N LEU A 109 6.05 12.92 3.17
CA LEU A 109 5.11 12.28 4.11
C LEU A 109 5.72 11.03 4.76
N LEU A 110 6.44 10.21 4.00
CA LEU A 110 7.12 9.02 4.51
C LEU A 110 8.21 9.38 5.53
N LEU A 111 9.10 10.30 5.20
CA LEU A 111 10.19 10.75 6.09
C LEU A 111 9.63 11.45 7.33
N PHE A 112 8.59 12.26 7.16
CA PHE A 112 7.97 12.95 8.28
C PHE A 112 7.21 11.99 9.22
N ALA A 113 6.63 10.91 8.69
CA ALA A 113 6.05 9.85 9.51
C ALA A 113 7.08 9.23 10.48
N VAL A 114 8.36 9.14 10.08
CA VAL A 114 9.46 8.76 10.98
C VAL A 114 9.57 9.76 12.14
N GLY A 115 9.64 11.05 11.83
CA GLY A 115 9.67 12.12 12.83
C GLY A 115 8.50 12.05 13.83
N LEU A 116 7.27 11.83 13.33
CA LEU A 116 6.06 11.73 14.14
C LEU A 116 6.05 10.52 15.08
N VAL A 117 6.66 9.40 14.68
CA VAL A 117 6.76 8.20 15.52
C VAL A 117 7.79 8.40 16.63
N TYR A 118 8.96 8.96 16.30
CA TYR A 118 10.09 9.07 17.23
C TYR A 118 9.99 10.27 18.17
N PHE A 119 9.54 11.44 17.71
CA PHE A 119 9.54 12.67 18.51
C PHE A 119 8.20 12.92 19.20
N LYS A 120 8.26 13.35 20.48
CA LYS A 120 7.06 13.64 21.31
C LYS A 120 6.90 15.12 21.66
N LYS A 121 7.95 15.94 21.53
CA LYS A 121 7.92 17.39 21.77
C LYS A 121 7.68 18.12 20.44
N ASN A 122 6.80 19.11 20.43
CA ASN A 122 6.38 19.82 19.21
C ASN A 122 7.56 20.46 18.48
N ARG A 123 8.55 21.01 19.20
CA ARG A 123 9.77 21.58 18.59
C ARG A 123 10.55 20.56 17.75
N HIS A 124 10.71 19.33 18.25
CA HIS A 124 11.42 18.27 17.52
C HIS A 124 10.57 17.72 16.36
N VAL A 125 9.25 17.65 16.51
CA VAL A 125 8.34 17.30 15.41
C VAL A 125 8.45 18.33 14.29
N LEU A 126 8.39 19.62 14.62
CA LEU A 126 8.53 20.70 13.64
C LEU A 126 9.90 20.70 12.97
N LEU A 127 10.98 20.50 13.73
CA LEU A 127 12.32 20.34 13.16
C LEU A 127 12.38 19.15 12.19
N SER A 128 11.79 18.01 12.57
CA SER A 128 11.76 16.81 11.71
C SER A 128 10.99 17.04 10.40
N PHE A 129 9.97 17.90 10.42
CA PHE A 129 9.24 18.29 9.21
C PHE A 129 10.17 19.04 8.22
N PHE A 130 10.88 20.07 8.68
CA PHE A 130 11.81 20.82 7.83
C PHE A 130 12.97 19.96 7.34
N VAL A 131 13.53 19.12 8.20
CA VAL A 131 14.57 18.15 7.81
C VAL A 131 14.03 17.18 6.75
N SER A 132 12.78 16.73 6.86
CA SER A 132 12.16 15.84 5.88
C SER A 132 11.96 16.52 4.52
N ILE A 133 11.66 17.82 4.48
CA ILE A 133 11.58 18.59 3.22
C ILE A 133 12.94 18.62 2.54
N ILE A 134 13.97 19.05 3.28
CA ILE A 134 15.34 19.15 2.74
C ILE A 134 15.82 17.79 2.27
N ALA A 135 15.65 16.75 3.09
CA ALA A 135 16.03 15.39 2.74
C ALA A 135 15.28 14.89 1.49
N ALA A 136 13.97 15.10 1.39
CA ALA A 136 13.19 14.67 0.23
C ALA A 136 13.68 15.32 -1.07
N VAL A 137 13.97 16.62 -1.04
CA VAL A 137 14.50 17.36 -2.20
C VAL A 137 15.89 16.87 -2.57
N LEU A 138 16.80 16.73 -1.60
CA LEU A 138 18.18 16.28 -1.85
C LEU A 138 18.23 14.84 -2.38
N ILE A 139 17.46 13.92 -1.77
CA ILE A 139 17.39 12.52 -2.21
C ILE A 139 16.93 12.45 -3.67
N LEU A 140 15.83 13.12 -4.02
CA LEU A 140 15.29 13.04 -5.38
C LEU A 140 16.16 13.78 -6.41
N LYS A 141 16.88 14.83 -6.00
CA LYS A 141 17.82 15.55 -6.87
C LYS A 141 19.08 14.74 -7.18
N TYR A 142 19.68 14.10 -6.18
CA TYR A 142 20.99 13.45 -6.33
C TYR A 142 20.90 11.94 -6.61
N LEU A 143 19.78 11.29 -6.31
CA LEU A 143 19.58 9.86 -6.53
C LEU A 143 18.46 9.64 -7.55
N SER A 144 18.76 9.74 -8.84
CA SER A 144 17.77 9.67 -9.92
C SER A 144 16.91 8.39 -9.89
N PHE A 145 17.47 7.25 -9.49
CA PHE A 145 16.73 5.99 -9.30
C PHE A 145 15.59 6.10 -8.27
N THR A 146 15.77 6.94 -7.23
CA THR A 146 14.76 7.11 -6.17
C THR A 146 13.49 7.78 -6.68
N MET A 147 13.55 8.54 -7.79
CA MET A 147 12.35 9.12 -8.39
C MET A 147 11.38 8.03 -8.84
N ILE A 148 11.85 6.97 -9.51
CA ILE A 148 11.00 5.87 -9.96
C ILE A 148 10.45 5.10 -8.75
N VAL A 149 11.32 4.83 -7.77
CA VAL A 149 10.94 4.10 -6.55
C VAL A 149 9.82 4.85 -5.79
N VAL A 150 9.96 6.15 -5.59
CA VAL A 150 8.97 6.95 -4.86
C VAL A 150 7.71 7.18 -5.70
N ALA A 151 7.85 7.51 -6.98
CA ALA A 151 6.72 7.79 -7.87
C ALA A 151 5.81 6.59 -8.06
N VAL A 152 6.41 5.43 -8.32
CA VAL A 152 5.71 4.25 -8.81
C VAL A 152 5.61 3.22 -7.72
N PHE A 153 6.73 2.83 -7.11
CA PHE A 153 6.73 1.66 -6.21
C PHE A 153 6.24 1.97 -4.80
N LEU A 154 6.47 3.17 -4.26
CA LEU A 154 6.05 3.51 -2.90
C LEU A 154 4.54 3.27 -2.68
N PRO A 155 3.63 3.87 -3.47
CA PRO A 155 2.19 3.63 -3.30
C PRO A 155 1.71 2.30 -3.90
N THR A 156 2.57 1.57 -4.63
CA THR A 156 2.22 0.27 -5.23
C THR A 156 2.95 -0.86 -4.51
N ILE A 157 4.02 -1.40 -5.10
CA ILE A 157 4.71 -2.62 -4.64
C ILE A 157 5.26 -2.48 -3.21
N ILE A 158 5.85 -1.35 -2.86
CA ILE A 158 6.41 -1.16 -1.51
C ILE A 158 5.28 -1.22 -0.48
N HIS A 159 4.18 -0.53 -0.71
CA HIS A 159 3.03 -0.59 0.19
C HIS A 159 2.36 -1.97 0.18
N VAL A 160 1.91 -2.46 -0.99
CA VAL A 160 1.10 -3.69 -1.03
C VAL A 160 1.90 -4.96 -0.75
N TYR A 161 3.21 -4.99 -1.03
CA TYR A 161 4.03 -6.19 -0.85
C TYR A 161 5.06 -6.05 0.27
N LEU A 162 5.95 -5.05 0.21
CA LEU A 162 7.03 -4.92 1.20
C LEU A 162 6.51 -4.59 2.60
N PHE A 163 5.63 -3.61 2.75
CA PHE A 163 5.03 -3.26 4.04
C PHE A 163 4.12 -4.37 4.55
N THR A 164 3.37 -5.06 3.68
CA THR A 164 2.64 -6.29 4.04
C THR A 164 3.56 -7.35 4.65
N LEU A 165 4.70 -7.64 4.01
CA LEU A 165 5.69 -8.60 4.50
C LEU A 165 6.27 -8.18 5.86
N LEU A 166 6.67 -6.91 5.99
CA LEU A 166 7.21 -6.38 7.25
C LEU A 166 6.18 -6.43 8.37
N PHE A 167 4.92 -6.10 8.09
CA PHE A 167 3.85 -6.16 9.08
C PHE A 167 3.54 -7.60 9.52
N MET A 168 3.53 -8.56 8.58
CA MET A 168 3.40 -9.98 8.90
C MET A 168 4.56 -10.49 9.75
N LEU A 169 5.81 -10.17 9.35
CA LEU A 169 7.01 -10.56 10.10
C LEU A 169 7.00 -9.95 11.51
N PHE A 170 6.65 -8.67 11.64
CA PHE A 170 6.54 -8.01 12.95
C PHE A 170 5.52 -8.71 13.85
N GLY A 171 4.34 -9.05 13.32
CA GLY A 171 3.32 -9.79 14.05
C GLY A 171 3.78 -11.20 14.46
N ALA A 172 4.46 -11.91 13.57
CA ALA A 172 4.98 -13.25 13.82
C ALA A 172 6.07 -13.25 14.92
N LEU A 173 7.01 -12.31 14.86
CA LEU A 173 8.07 -12.16 15.86
C LEU A 173 7.51 -11.73 17.22
N THR A 174 6.53 -10.83 17.23
CA THR A 174 5.88 -10.37 18.47
C THR A 174 5.16 -11.51 19.18
N ASN A 175 4.45 -12.35 18.43
CA ASN A 175 3.69 -13.48 18.96
C ASN A 175 4.49 -14.79 19.04
N LYS A 176 5.79 -14.77 18.70
CA LYS A 176 6.66 -15.97 18.61
C LYS A 176 6.00 -17.11 17.80
N SER A 177 5.29 -16.76 16.71
CA SER A 177 4.50 -17.71 15.93
C SER A 177 5.32 -18.36 14.82
N LYS A 178 5.62 -19.65 14.95
CA LYS A 178 6.32 -20.42 13.89
C LYS A 178 5.54 -20.43 12.56
N PRO A 179 4.21 -20.69 12.53
CA PRO A 179 3.45 -20.59 11.29
C PRO A 179 3.45 -19.17 10.69
N GLY A 180 3.45 -18.12 11.53
CA GLY A 180 3.54 -16.74 11.06
C GLY A 180 4.89 -16.45 10.37
N ILE A 181 6.00 -16.94 10.93
CA ILE A 181 7.32 -16.83 10.30
C ILE A 181 7.34 -17.60 8.97
N ALA A 182 6.80 -18.82 8.94
CA ALA A 182 6.71 -19.61 7.72
C ALA A 182 5.88 -18.90 6.63
N ALA A 183 4.76 -18.26 7.00
CA ALA A 183 3.95 -17.46 6.09
C ALA A 183 4.73 -16.26 5.53
N SER A 184 5.47 -15.52 6.38
CA SER A 184 6.30 -14.39 5.93
C SER A 184 7.42 -14.85 4.99
N VAL A 185 8.08 -15.97 5.28
CA VAL A 185 9.11 -16.54 4.40
C VAL A 185 8.49 -17.00 3.08
N PHE A 186 7.32 -17.65 3.11
CA PHE A 186 6.64 -18.07 1.90
C PHE A 186 6.24 -16.87 1.02
N LEU A 187 5.70 -15.80 1.63
CA LEU A 187 5.43 -14.55 0.93
C LEU A 187 6.70 -14.00 0.28
N LEU A 188 7.81 -13.92 1.01
CA LEU A 188 9.10 -13.43 0.52
C LEU A 188 9.61 -14.22 -0.70
N LEU A 189 9.34 -15.53 -0.76
CA LEU A 189 9.76 -16.42 -1.85
C LEU A 189 8.84 -16.35 -3.08
N CYS A 190 7.62 -15.81 -2.97
CA CYS A 190 6.66 -15.77 -4.07
C CYS A 190 7.18 -15.11 -5.37
N PRO A 191 7.93 -13.98 -5.34
CA PRO A 191 8.53 -13.41 -6.55
C PRO A 191 9.46 -14.40 -7.27
N LEU A 192 10.23 -15.19 -6.52
CA LEU A 192 11.13 -16.21 -7.09
C LEU A 192 10.34 -17.36 -7.71
N ILE A 193 9.28 -17.81 -7.03
CA ILE A 193 8.37 -18.84 -7.55
C ILE A 193 7.72 -18.38 -8.86
N ILE A 194 7.28 -17.11 -8.92
CA ILE A 194 6.70 -16.51 -10.14
C ILE A 194 7.74 -16.41 -11.25
N PHE A 195 8.97 -16.02 -10.91
CA PHE A 195 10.05 -15.88 -11.88
C PHE A 195 10.40 -17.21 -12.57
N ILE A 196 10.54 -18.28 -11.78
CA ILE A 196 10.90 -19.64 -12.27
C ILE A 196 9.68 -20.36 -12.88
N GLY A 197 8.47 -19.95 -12.51
CA GLY A 197 7.22 -20.52 -13.04
C GLY A 197 7.18 -20.53 -14.57
N LYS A 198 6.66 -21.63 -15.13
CA LYS A 198 6.41 -21.74 -16.57
C LYS A 198 5.24 -20.84 -16.94
N ILE A 199 5.47 -19.92 -17.86
CA ILE A 199 4.44 -19.06 -18.44
C ILE A 199 4.47 -19.29 -19.94
N ASP A 200 3.37 -19.82 -20.47
CA ASP A 200 3.10 -19.89 -21.90
C ASP A 200 2.23 -18.69 -22.29
N ALA A 201 2.83 -17.70 -22.95
CA ALA A 201 2.14 -16.49 -23.34
C ALA A 201 0.94 -16.75 -24.27
N THR A 202 0.97 -17.84 -25.05
CA THR A 202 -0.11 -18.17 -25.98
C THR A 202 -1.37 -18.68 -25.28
N SER A 203 -1.25 -19.13 -24.02
CA SER A 203 -2.38 -19.62 -23.23
C SER A 203 -3.24 -18.51 -22.61
N TYR A 204 -2.75 -17.26 -22.59
CA TYR A 204 -3.46 -16.14 -22.00
C TYR A 204 -4.34 -15.43 -23.05
N VAL A 205 -5.61 -15.78 -23.07
CA VAL A 205 -6.63 -15.07 -23.87
C VAL A 205 -7.30 -14.01 -22.99
N ILE A 206 -7.06 -12.75 -23.30
CA ILE A 206 -7.57 -11.61 -22.53
C ILE A 206 -8.67 -10.93 -23.34
N SER A 207 -9.83 -10.73 -22.72
CA SER A 207 -10.94 -10.02 -23.37
C SER A 207 -10.62 -8.54 -23.62
N ASP A 208 -11.21 -7.96 -24.65
CA ASP A 208 -11.07 -6.53 -24.98
C ASP A 208 -11.49 -5.63 -23.81
N TYR A 209 -12.54 -6.02 -23.08
CA TYR A 209 -12.98 -5.34 -21.88
C TYR A 209 -11.89 -5.31 -20.79
N THR A 210 -11.22 -6.44 -20.57
CA THR A 210 -10.15 -6.54 -19.56
C THR A 210 -8.94 -5.72 -19.96
N MET A 211 -8.52 -5.82 -21.23
CA MET A 211 -7.37 -5.06 -21.73
C MET A 211 -7.63 -3.55 -21.68
N SER A 212 -8.79 -3.09 -22.14
CA SER A 212 -9.16 -1.67 -22.10
C SER A 212 -9.30 -1.12 -20.67
N SER A 213 -9.86 -1.91 -19.74
CA SER A 213 -9.93 -1.56 -18.32
C SER A 213 -8.53 -1.47 -17.69
N PHE A 214 -7.65 -2.39 -18.05
CA PHE A 214 -6.26 -2.39 -17.58
C PHE A 214 -5.48 -1.18 -18.11
N ASP A 215 -5.57 -0.87 -19.41
CA ASP A 215 -4.92 0.31 -19.98
C ASP A 215 -5.45 1.61 -19.34
N ALA A 216 -6.75 1.67 -19.00
CA ALA A 216 -7.35 2.81 -18.30
C ALA A 216 -6.83 3.02 -16.86
N SER A 217 -6.29 1.97 -16.22
CA SER A 217 -5.89 1.97 -14.81
C SER A 217 -4.50 2.58 -14.54
N SER A 218 -3.78 3.05 -15.56
CA SER A 218 -2.39 3.56 -15.47
C SER A 218 -1.35 2.55 -14.94
N PHE A 219 -1.72 1.32 -14.60
CA PHE A 219 -0.83 0.29 -14.04
C PHE A 219 0.18 -0.30 -15.03
N LYS A 220 0.02 -0.03 -16.33
CA LYS A 220 1.05 -0.30 -17.34
C LYS A 220 2.38 0.40 -17.04
N ILE A 221 2.33 1.56 -16.36
CA ILE A 221 3.54 2.29 -15.90
C ILE A 221 4.30 1.47 -14.86
N VAL A 222 3.60 0.80 -13.93
CA VAL A 222 4.23 -0.06 -12.92
C VAL A 222 4.91 -1.25 -13.59
N ASN A 223 4.22 -1.89 -14.54
CA ASN A 223 4.79 -2.99 -15.32
C ASN A 223 6.06 -2.57 -16.07
N ALA A 224 6.01 -1.45 -16.79
CA ALA A 224 7.16 -0.91 -17.51
C ALA A 224 8.31 -0.53 -16.56
N ALA A 225 8.02 0.02 -15.37
CA ALA A 225 9.03 0.36 -14.36
C ALA A 225 9.75 -0.89 -13.83
N ILE A 226 9.03 -1.98 -13.55
CA ILE A 226 9.64 -3.25 -13.14
C ILE A 226 10.47 -3.83 -14.29
N ALA A 227 9.93 -3.84 -15.51
CA ALA A 227 10.62 -4.37 -16.69
C ALA A 227 11.96 -3.66 -16.96
N ARG A 228 12.01 -2.33 -16.83
CA ARG A 228 13.25 -1.54 -16.96
C ARG A 228 14.32 -1.91 -15.93
N ILE A 229 13.92 -2.34 -14.74
CA ILE A 229 14.87 -2.77 -13.69
C ILE A 229 15.39 -4.18 -13.97
N LEU A 230 14.51 -5.08 -14.41
CA LEU A 230 14.88 -6.47 -14.70
C LEU A 230 15.64 -6.64 -16.01
N SER A 231 15.47 -5.73 -16.97
CA SER A 231 16.16 -5.78 -18.27
C SER A 231 16.54 -4.37 -18.75
N PRO A 232 17.56 -3.73 -18.13
CA PRO A 232 17.92 -2.35 -18.41
C PRO A 232 18.45 -2.10 -19.84
N VAL A 233 18.90 -3.16 -20.53
CA VAL A 233 19.76 -3.08 -21.73
C VAL A 233 18.96 -3.21 -23.04
N LYS A 234 17.69 -3.62 -23.01
CA LYS A 234 16.89 -3.77 -24.23
C LYS A 234 16.10 -2.50 -24.53
N ASN A 235 16.49 -1.79 -25.58
CA ASN A 235 15.71 -0.69 -26.20
C ASN A 235 14.42 -1.18 -26.90
N GLU A 236 14.11 -2.47 -26.81
CA GLU A 236 12.85 -3.03 -27.29
C GLU A 236 11.74 -2.60 -26.31
N GLY A 237 10.71 -1.94 -26.83
CA GLY A 237 9.60 -1.45 -26.02
C GLY A 237 8.98 -2.54 -25.14
N PHE A 238 8.56 -2.17 -23.92
CA PHE A 238 7.92 -3.11 -23.00
C PHE A 238 6.63 -3.70 -23.60
N GLN A 239 6.63 -5.02 -23.80
CA GLN A 239 5.47 -5.78 -24.28
C GLN A 239 4.78 -6.48 -23.12
N LEU A 240 3.53 -6.08 -22.84
CA LEU A 240 2.74 -6.56 -21.72
C LEU A 240 2.44 -8.06 -21.80
N LEU A 241 2.18 -8.59 -23.00
CA LEU A 241 1.84 -10.00 -23.24
C LEU A 241 3.06 -10.88 -23.55
N SER A 242 4.28 -10.33 -23.43
CA SER A 242 5.49 -11.16 -23.47
C SER A 242 5.56 -12.07 -22.23
N PRO A 243 6.32 -13.18 -22.27
CA PRO A 243 6.54 -14.00 -21.07
C PRO A 243 7.11 -13.22 -19.88
N ALA A 244 7.89 -12.16 -20.11
CA ALA A 244 8.38 -11.29 -19.04
C ALA A 244 7.28 -10.36 -18.52
N GLY A 245 6.50 -9.73 -19.40
CA GLY A 245 5.37 -8.88 -19.04
C GLY A 245 4.30 -9.63 -18.24
N LEU A 246 3.98 -10.86 -18.65
CA LEU A 246 3.05 -11.73 -17.93
C LEU A 246 3.56 -12.10 -16.53
N ARG A 247 4.85 -12.42 -16.36
CA ARG A 247 5.42 -12.67 -15.01
C ARG A 247 5.27 -11.47 -14.09
N ILE A 248 5.51 -10.27 -14.63
CA ILE A 248 5.36 -9.03 -13.87
C ILE A 248 3.88 -8.81 -13.50
N GLN A 249 2.96 -9.04 -14.43
CA GLN A 249 1.53 -8.89 -14.15
C GLN A 249 1.02 -9.95 -13.16
N VAL A 250 1.46 -11.21 -13.26
CA VAL A 250 1.17 -12.26 -12.26
C VAL A 250 1.66 -11.82 -10.88
N PHE A 251 2.86 -11.26 -10.79
CA PHE A 251 3.38 -10.72 -9.53
C PHE A 251 2.51 -9.59 -8.97
N LEU A 252 2.11 -8.61 -9.79
CA LEU A 252 1.23 -7.53 -9.36
C LEU A 252 -0.14 -8.04 -8.91
N ALA A 253 -0.75 -8.95 -9.67
CA ALA A 253 -2.03 -9.57 -9.32
C ALA A 253 -1.94 -10.28 -7.97
N PHE A 254 -0.88 -11.07 -7.76
CA PHE A 254 -0.61 -11.73 -6.50
C PHE A 254 -0.47 -10.74 -5.34
N CYS A 255 0.37 -9.70 -5.50
CA CYS A 255 0.63 -8.73 -4.43
C CYS A 255 -0.65 -8.03 -3.97
N TYR A 256 -1.45 -7.51 -4.92
CA TYR A 256 -2.68 -6.78 -4.59
C TYR A 256 -3.74 -7.71 -3.97
N THR A 257 -3.94 -8.90 -4.55
CA THR A 257 -4.90 -9.88 -4.02
C THR A 257 -4.53 -10.26 -2.59
N TYR A 258 -3.28 -10.67 -2.39
CA TYR A 258 -2.84 -11.16 -1.09
C TYR A 258 -2.82 -10.06 -0.04
N HIS A 259 -2.41 -8.84 -0.39
CA HIS A 259 -2.43 -7.69 0.52
C HIS A 259 -3.83 -7.47 1.13
N TYR A 260 -4.88 -7.46 0.29
CA TYR A 260 -6.25 -7.29 0.77
C TYR A 260 -6.76 -8.49 1.56
N LEU A 261 -6.48 -9.72 1.11
CA LEU A 261 -6.88 -10.94 1.84
C LEU A 261 -6.18 -11.06 3.20
N ASN A 262 -4.91 -10.68 3.30
CA ASN A 262 -4.15 -10.63 4.55
C ASN A 262 -4.73 -9.62 5.54
N TRP A 263 -5.27 -8.49 5.07
CA TRP A 263 -6.00 -7.56 5.93
C TRP A 263 -7.32 -8.18 6.43
N PHE A 264 -8.13 -8.73 5.53
CA PHE A 264 -9.43 -9.31 5.88
C PHE A 264 -9.32 -10.56 6.76
N SER A 265 -8.22 -11.34 6.67
CA SER A 265 -8.00 -12.52 7.52
C SER A 265 -7.74 -12.17 8.99
N LYS A 266 -7.33 -10.92 9.29
CA LYS A 266 -6.87 -10.49 10.62
C LYS A 266 -7.98 -9.97 11.54
N THR A 267 -9.25 -10.25 11.26
CA THR A 267 -10.39 -9.82 12.09
C THR A 267 -10.22 -10.16 13.58
N THR A 268 -9.67 -11.34 13.93
CA THR A 268 -9.52 -11.71 15.35
C THR A 268 -8.19 -11.33 15.99
N VAL A 269 -7.13 -11.02 15.22
CA VAL A 269 -5.85 -10.52 15.77
C VAL A 269 -5.89 -9.00 15.93
N ILE A 270 -6.31 -8.31 14.87
CA ILE A 270 -6.33 -6.85 14.81
C ILE A 270 -7.64 -6.29 15.36
N GLY A 271 -8.74 -7.04 15.23
CA GLY A 271 -10.02 -6.64 15.80
C GLY A 271 -10.74 -5.54 15.05
N TRP A 272 -10.40 -5.24 13.79
CA TRP A 272 -10.96 -4.09 13.07
C TRP A 272 -12.49 -4.14 12.98
N ASN A 273 -13.08 -5.34 12.85
CA ASN A 273 -14.52 -5.54 12.82
C ASN A 273 -15.21 -5.21 14.15
N LYS A 274 -14.50 -5.31 15.29
CA LYS A 274 -15.06 -5.05 16.63
C LYS A 274 -15.29 -3.56 16.91
N ILE A 275 -14.65 -2.68 16.13
CA ILE A 275 -14.70 -1.22 16.36
C ILE A 275 -15.71 -0.53 15.41
N LEU A 276 -16.26 -1.28 14.47
CA LEU A 276 -17.26 -0.80 13.53
C LEU A 276 -18.66 -0.96 14.13
N SER A 277 -19.31 0.16 14.45
CA SER A 277 -20.74 0.16 14.79
C SER A 277 -21.59 -0.18 13.56
N ALA A 278 -22.83 -0.64 13.77
CA ALA A 278 -23.76 -0.94 12.68
C ALA A 278 -23.87 0.22 11.67
N LYS A 279 -23.98 1.47 12.17
CA LYS A 279 -23.98 2.68 11.34
C LYS A 279 -22.72 2.82 10.48
N LYS A 280 -21.52 2.58 11.03
CA LYS A 280 -20.26 2.62 10.26
C LYS A 280 -20.24 1.54 9.19
N ILE A 281 -20.69 0.32 9.51
CA ILE A 281 -20.77 -0.80 8.56
C ILE A 281 -21.70 -0.43 7.39
N THR A 282 -22.90 0.10 7.68
CA THR A 282 -23.83 0.54 6.64
C THR A 282 -23.20 1.60 5.72
N ILE A 283 -22.52 2.61 6.28
CA ILE A 283 -21.82 3.63 5.48
C ILE A 283 -20.72 3.01 4.61
N ILE A 284 -19.92 2.10 5.18
CA ILE A 284 -18.85 1.40 4.44
C ILE A 284 -19.45 0.61 3.28
N LEU A 285 -20.53 -0.14 3.53
CA LEU A 285 -21.20 -0.94 2.50
C LEU A 285 -21.81 -0.07 1.40
N MET A 286 -22.43 1.07 1.73
CA MET A 286 -22.95 2.01 0.74
C MET A 286 -21.84 2.59 -0.15
N ILE A 287 -20.74 3.04 0.45
CA ILE A 287 -19.60 3.56 -0.31
C ILE A 287 -18.97 2.44 -1.16
N TRP A 288 -18.87 1.23 -0.62
CA TRP A 288 -18.31 0.08 -1.33
C TRP A 288 -19.16 -0.35 -2.53
N ILE A 289 -20.49 -0.46 -2.37
CA ILE A 289 -21.41 -0.78 -3.48
C ILE A 289 -21.35 0.32 -4.54
N THR A 290 -21.32 1.59 -4.14
CA THR A 290 -21.15 2.72 -5.06
C THR A 290 -19.82 2.63 -5.81
N SER A 291 -18.75 2.25 -5.12
CA SER A 291 -17.41 2.06 -5.69
C SER A 291 -17.41 0.98 -6.77
N ILE A 292 -18.03 -0.16 -6.50
CA ILE A 292 -18.18 -1.26 -7.47
C ILE A 292 -18.99 -0.78 -8.68
N PHE A 293 -20.11 -0.08 -8.46
CA PHE A 293 -20.93 0.45 -9.54
C PHE A 293 -20.15 1.41 -10.45
N LEU A 294 -19.32 2.29 -9.87
CA LEU A 294 -18.47 3.20 -10.66
C LEU A 294 -17.46 2.44 -11.54
N TYR A 295 -16.81 1.40 -11.02
CA TYR A 295 -15.90 0.56 -11.81
C TYR A 295 -16.63 -0.22 -12.91
N TRP A 296 -17.81 -0.75 -12.58
CA TRP A 296 -18.65 -1.49 -13.52
C TRP A 296 -19.13 -0.58 -14.67
N TYR A 297 -19.59 0.63 -14.34
CA TYR A 297 -20.00 1.63 -15.34
C TYR A 297 -18.83 2.06 -16.24
N ASN A 298 -17.70 2.42 -15.64
CA ASN A 298 -16.49 2.76 -16.38
C ASN A 298 -15.25 2.66 -15.48
N TYR A 299 -14.34 1.74 -15.82
CA TYR A 299 -13.17 1.49 -14.99
C TYR A 299 -12.30 2.74 -14.77
N LYS A 300 -12.14 3.61 -15.78
CA LYS A 300 -11.38 4.87 -15.68
C LYS A 300 -12.02 5.84 -14.68
N VAL A 301 -13.35 5.90 -14.63
CA VAL A 301 -14.10 6.74 -13.70
C VAL A 301 -13.95 6.20 -12.28
N GLY A 302 -14.22 4.90 -12.07
CA GLY A 302 -14.03 4.25 -10.77
C GLY A 302 -12.61 4.44 -10.23
N PHE A 303 -11.60 4.18 -11.07
CA PHE A 303 -10.19 4.38 -10.72
C PHE A 303 -9.90 5.83 -10.33
N THR A 304 -10.33 6.80 -11.13
CA THR A 304 -10.06 8.22 -10.87
C THR A 304 -10.73 8.73 -9.60
N VAL A 305 -11.99 8.36 -9.37
CA VAL A 305 -12.74 8.79 -8.17
C VAL A 305 -12.15 8.18 -6.89
N LEU A 306 -11.75 6.90 -6.95
CA LEU A 306 -11.24 6.19 -5.78
C LEU A 306 -9.74 6.31 -5.60
N PHE A 307 -9.01 6.91 -6.56
CA PHE A 307 -7.58 7.16 -6.43
C PHE A 307 -7.25 7.96 -5.16
N PHE A 308 -8.09 8.93 -4.79
CA PHE A 308 -7.92 9.68 -3.55
C PHE A 308 -8.07 8.81 -2.30
N LEU A 309 -9.11 7.96 -2.25
CA LEU A 309 -9.29 7.00 -1.16
C LEU A 309 -8.13 6.00 -1.11
N SER A 310 -7.65 5.59 -2.28
CA SER A 310 -6.44 4.78 -2.44
C SER A 310 -5.19 5.51 -1.94
N MET A 311 -5.09 6.82 -2.10
CA MET A 311 -3.90 7.55 -1.66
C MET A 311 -3.91 7.83 -0.16
N ILE A 312 -5.09 8.12 0.40
CA ILE A 312 -5.25 8.35 1.83
C ILE A 312 -4.83 7.12 2.64
N HIS A 313 -5.33 5.92 2.32
CA HIS A 313 -5.01 4.75 3.16
C HIS A 313 -3.51 4.48 3.17
N VAL A 314 -2.84 4.55 2.01
CA VAL A 314 -1.39 4.41 1.87
C VAL A 314 -0.64 5.38 2.80
N VAL A 315 -0.90 6.68 2.69
CA VAL A 315 -0.11 7.68 3.44
C VAL A 315 -0.42 7.65 4.94
N LEU A 316 -1.68 7.35 5.32
CA LEU A 316 -2.08 7.24 6.72
C LEU A 316 -1.51 6.00 7.42
N GLU A 317 -1.09 4.99 6.65
CA GLU A 317 -0.42 3.81 7.16
C GLU A 317 1.08 4.05 7.43
N PHE A 318 1.71 5.09 6.87
CA PHE A 318 3.16 5.31 7.03
C PHE A 318 3.67 5.27 8.47
N PRO A 319 3.00 5.88 9.48
CA PRO A 319 3.43 5.74 10.88
C PRO A 319 3.41 4.29 11.39
N LEU A 320 2.42 3.48 10.99
CA LEU A 320 2.36 2.06 11.32
C LEU A 320 3.53 1.29 10.67
N ASN A 321 3.86 1.61 9.42
CA ASN A 321 4.99 1.00 8.72
C ASN A 321 6.32 1.28 9.43
N VAL A 322 6.53 2.51 9.89
CA VAL A 322 7.69 2.88 10.70
C VAL A 322 7.72 2.11 12.03
N ILE A 323 6.59 1.98 12.73
CA ILE A 323 6.51 1.21 13.98
C ILE A 323 6.83 -0.26 13.75
N SER A 324 6.32 -0.85 12.67
CA SER A 324 6.56 -2.25 12.32
C SER A 324 8.05 -2.52 12.08
N ILE A 325 8.71 -1.64 11.31
CA ILE A 325 10.16 -1.71 11.08
C ILE A 325 10.93 -1.57 12.40
N LYS A 326 10.61 -0.55 13.21
CA LYS A 326 11.22 -0.33 14.53
C LYS A 326 11.07 -1.56 15.43
N GLY A 327 9.89 -2.19 15.42
CA GLY A 327 9.58 -3.37 16.21
C GLY A 327 10.31 -4.64 15.74
N ILE A 328 10.53 -4.81 14.43
CA ILE A 328 11.38 -5.90 13.91
C ILE A 328 12.82 -5.69 14.36
N LEU A 329 13.39 -4.49 14.18
CA LEU A 329 14.77 -4.19 14.55
C LEU A 329 15.02 -4.42 16.04
N SER A 330 14.08 -4.05 16.91
CA SER A 330 14.21 -4.28 18.36
C SER A 330 14.17 -5.76 18.75
N LYS A 331 13.44 -6.60 18.01
CA LYS A 331 13.38 -8.05 18.24
C LYS A 331 14.60 -8.79 17.72
N LEU A 332 15.22 -8.30 16.64
CA LEU A 332 16.44 -8.89 16.06
C LEU A 332 17.70 -8.55 16.86
N ARG A 333 17.73 -7.37 17.49
CA ARG A 333 18.79 -7.01 18.43
C ARG A 333 18.59 -7.84 19.71
N LYS A 334 19.31 -8.96 19.85
CA LYS A 334 19.36 -9.72 21.11
C LYS A 334 19.64 -8.73 22.26
N PRO A 335 18.99 -8.84 23.44
CA PRO A 335 19.51 -8.16 24.60
C PRO A 335 20.94 -8.68 24.80
N GLY A 336 21.92 -7.77 24.83
CA GLY A 336 23.27 -8.14 25.23
C GLY A 336 23.21 -8.79 26.63
N PRO A 337 24.17 -9.66 26.97
CA PRO A 337 24.22 -10.23 28.31
C PRO A 337 24.41 -9.06 29.31
N GLY A 338 23.36 -8.71 30.06
CA GLY A 338 23.47 -7.73 31.16
C GLY A 338 22.42 -6.63 31.28
N LEU A 339 21.32 -6.61 30.51
CA LEU A 339 20.24 -5.64 30.76
C LEU A 339 18.93 -6.36 31.15
N PRO A 340 18.41 -6.15 32.38
CA PRO A 340 17.23 -6.85 32.86
C PRO A 340 15.98 -6.50 32.03
N GLU A 341 15.17 -7.52 31.75
CA GLU A 341 13.97 -7.53 30.88
C GLU A 341 12.78 -6.65 31.37
N ASN A 342 12.98 -5.77 32.36
CA ASN A 342 11.88 -5.14 33.09
C ASN A 342 11.45 -3.73 32.60
N GLY A 343 12.03 -3.20 31.52
CA GLY A 343 11.73 -1.82 31.08
C GLY A 343 10.57 -1.63 30.09
N ILE A 344 10.14 -2.67 29.37
CA ILE A 344 9.24 -2.50 28.21
C ILE A 344 7.78 -2.90 28.52
N ASN A 345 7.55 -3.74 29.53
CA ASN A 345 6.20 -4.23 29.86
C ASN A 345 5.38 -3.29 30.76
N GLN A 346 5.98 -2.33 31.47
CA GLN A 346 5.23 -1.42 32.35
C GLN A 346 4.56 -0.26 31.61
N GLU A 347 5.14 0.27 30.53
CA GLU A 347 4.50 1.35 29.75
C GLU A 347 3.29 0.90 28.94
N GLN A 348 3.18 -0.39 28.58
CA GLN A 348 2.00 -0.95 27.93
C GLN A 348 0.91 -1.38 28.92
N LYS A 349 1.27 -1.82 30.14
CA LYS A 349 0.28 -2.12 31.20
C LYS A 349 -0.37 -0.85 31.77
N ASN A 350 0.39 0.24 31.94
CA ASN A 350 -0.15 1.47 32.54
C ASN A 350 -1.11 2.26 31.63
N ARG A 351 -1.22 1.91 30.33
CA ARG A 351 -2.24 2.49 29.43
C ARG A 351 -3.58 1.76 29.46
N HIS A 352 -3.68 0.61 30.12
CA HIS A 352 -4.94 -0.11 30.31
C HIS A 352 -5.49 0.02 31.73
N SER A 353 -4.75 0.63 32.67
CA SER A 353 -5.20 0.91 34.03
C SER A 353 -5.66 2.35 34.25
N LEU A 354 -5.65 3.19 33.21
CA LEU A 354 -6.24 4.52 33.26
C LEU A 354 -7.31 4.58 32.17
N SER A 355 -8.49 4.11 32.59
CA SER A 355 -9.81 4.48 32.08
C SER A 355 -9.91 5.97 31.76
#